data_AF-A0A377D3B8-F1
#
_entry.id   AF-A0A377D3B8-F1
#
_cell.length_a   1.000
_cell.length_b   1.000
_cell.length_c   1.000
_cell.angle_alpha   90.00
_cell.angle_beta   90.00
_cell.angle_gamma   90.00
#
_symmetry.space_group_name_H-M   'P 1'
#
loop_
_entity.id
_entity.type
_entity.pdbx_description
1 polymer ?
#
loop_
_entity_poly.entity_id
_entity_poly.type
_entity_poly.pdbx_seq_one_letter_code
_entity_poly.pdbx_strand_id
1 'polypeptide(L)'
;MITWPPGLYDRAEDMFNQLTDETDFRIGALQQLLQIYQATSEWQKAIDVAERLVKLGKDKQRVEIAHFYCELALQAYGQRRSRSCHDLAKKRGCGR
;
A
#
# COMPACT_ATOMS: atom_id res chain seq x y z
N MET A 1 1.70 15.37 -14.13
CA MET A 1 1.89 14.36 -13.07
C MET A 1 1.76 15.08 -11.75
N ILE A 2 0.76 14.72 -10.93
CA ILE A 2 0.55 15.33 -9.62
C ILE A 2 1.58 14.70 -8.68
N THR A 3 2.72 15.35 -8.47
CA THR A 3 3.73 14.89 -7.50
C THR A 3 3.32 15.41 -6.14
N TRP A 4 2.69 14.53 -5.35
CA TRP A 4 2.24 14.84 -4.00
C TRP A 4 3.42 15.15 -3.08
N PRO A 5 3.30 16.12 -2.15
CA PRO A 5 4.36 16.44 -1.22
C PRO A 5 4.67 15.25 -0.28
N PRO A 6 5.95 14.93 -0.03
CA PRO A 6 6.31 13.94 0.99
C PRO A 6 5.75 14.40 2.34
N GLY A 7 4.93 13.56 2.98
CA GLY A 7 4.28 13.86 4.27
C GLY A 7 2.82 14.33 4.20
N LEU A 8 2.25 14.56 3.00
CA LEU A 8 0.81 14.84 2.89
C LEU A 8 -0.05 13.61 3.27
N TYR A 9 0.49 12.42 3.03
CA TYR A 9 -0.13 11.13 3.34
C TYR A 9 -0.37 10.94 4.83
N ASP A 10 0.63 11.30 5.66
CA ASP A 10 0.55 11.20 7.12
C ASP A 10 -0.57 12.08 7.69
N ARG A 11 -0.71 13.30 7.15
CA ARG A 11 -1.82 14.20 7.51
C ARG A 11 -3.18 13.71 7.01
N ALA A 12 -3.23 13.12 5.81
CA ALA A 12 -4.46 12.55 5.30
C ALA A 12 -4.91 11.36 6.17
N GLU A 13 -3.98 10.49 6.56
CA GLU A 13 -4.22 9.38 7.49
C GLU A 13 -4.81 9.87 8.81
N ASP A 14 -4.26 10.93 9.41
CA ASP A 14 -4.79 11.50 10.66
C ASP A 14 -6.22 12.05 10.50
N MET A 15 -6.48 12.83 9.45
CA MET A 15 -7.82 13.37 9.16
C MET A 15 -8.84 12.26 8.93
N PHE A 16 -8.47 11.21 8.19
CA PHE A 16 -9.36 10.09 7.93
C PHE A 16 -9.55 9.19 9.15
N ASN A 17 -8.56 9.09 10.05
CA ASN A 17 -8.72 8.42 11.34
C ASN A 17 -9.77 9.15 12.21
N GLN A 18 -9.74 10.48 12.25
CA GLN A 18 -10.77 11.27 12.95
C GLN A 18 -12.16 11.04 12.33
N LEU A 19 -12.26 10.97 11.00
CA LEU A 19 -13.50 10.66 10.28
C LEU A 19 -13.98 9.21 10.44
N THR A 20 -13.14 8.27 10.88
CA THR A 20 -13.58 6.90 11.18
C THR A 20 -14.31 6.78 12.52
N ASP A 21 -14.22 7.81 13.36
CA ASP A 21 -14.97 7.95 14.62
C ASP A 21 -16.45 8.26 14.36
N GLU A 22 -16.74 9.07 13.33
CA GLU A 22 -18.09 9.31 12.83
C GLU A 22 -18.54 8.20 11.85
N THR A 23 -19.43 7.33 12.31
CA THR A 23 -19.86 6.11 11.61
C THR A 23 -20.46 6.35 10.22
N ASP A 24 -21.03 7.52 9.95
CA ASP A 24 -21.72 7.83 8.70
C ASP A 24 -20.76 8.07 7.52
N PHE A 25 -19.59 8.67 7.77
CA PHE A 25 -18.60 9.01 6.73
C PHE A 25 -17.45 8.02 6.59
N ARG A 26 -17.38 7.03 7.49
CA ARG A 26 -16.31 6.03 7.55
C ARG A 26 -16.07 5.32 6.22
N ILE A 27 -17.12 5.00 5.46
CA ILE A 27 -16.99 4.31 4.16
C ILE A 27 -16.32 5.24 3.13
N GLY A 28 -16.73 6.51 3.06
CA GLY A 28 -16.17 7.48 2.13
C GLY A 28 -14.71 7.78 2.43
N ALA A 29 -14.37 7.96 3.71
CA ALA A 29 -13.01 8.15 4.19
C ALA A 29 -12.08 6.99 3.78
N LEU A 30 -12.52 5.75 4.03
CA LEU A 30 -11.76 4.55 3.66
C LEU A 30 -11.56 4.43 2.14
N GLN A 31 -12.54 4.81 1.31
CA GLN A 31 -12.37 4.80 -0.14
C GLN A 31 -11.31 5.81 -0.62
N GLN A 32 -11.26 7.00 0.00
CA GLN A 32 -10.23 8.00 -0.34
C GLN A 32 -8.84 7.55 0.11
N LEU A 33 -8.72 6.98 1.32
CA LEU A 33 -7.47 6.37 1.80
C LEU A 33 -6.97 5.26 0.86
N LEU A 34 -7.89 4.44 0.35
CA LEU A 34 -7.54 3.36 -0.58
C LEU A 34 -6.94 3.92 -1.87
N GLN A 35 -7.53 4.97 -2.45
CA GLN A 35 -6.99 5.63 -3.65
C GLN A 35 -5.60 6.23 -3.42
N ILE A 36 -5.43 6.85 -2.26
CA ILE A 36 -4.16 7.41 -1.79
C ILE A 36 -3.10 6.29 -1.74
N TYR A 37 -3.35 5.18 -1.05
CA TYR A 37 -2.40 4.07 -0.96
C TYR A 37 -2.08 3.40 -2.30
N GLN A 38 -3.04 3.32 -3.22
CA GLN A 38 -2.78 2.87 -4.59
C GLN A 38 -1.81 3.83 -5.31
N ALA A 39 -1.99 5.15 -5.15
CA ALA A 39 -1.12 6.14 -5.76
C ALA A 39 0.31 6.14 -5.19
N THR A 40 0.49 5.81 -3.91
CA THR A 40 1.83 5.66 -3.29
C THR A 40 2.46 4.29 -3.45
N SER A 41 1.79 3.32 -4.08
CA SER A 41 2.24 1.93 -4.11
C SER A 41 2.42 1.31 -2.71
N GLU A 42 1.65 1.79 -1.73
CA GLU A 42 1.64 1.31 -0.35
C GLU A 42 0.62 0.17 -0.22
N TRP A 43 0.89 -0.96 -0.89
CA TRP A 43 -0.07 -2.07 -1.01
C TRP A 43 -0.48 -2.67 0.35
N GLN A 44 0.43 -2.71 1.33
CA GLN A 44 0.14 -3.21 2.68
C GLN A 44 -0.97 -2.40 3.38
N LYS A 45 -0.88 -1.07 3.31
CA LYS A 45 -1.91 -0.19 3.90
C LYS A 45 -3.22 -0.23 3.10
N ALA A 46 -3.13 -0.35 1.77
CA ALA A 46 -4.29 -0.52 0.89
C ALA A 46 -5.12 -1.76 1.27
N ILE A 47 -4.46 -2.88 1.57
CA ILE A 47 -5.12 -4.13 1.97
C ILE A 47 -5.88 -3.95 3.29
N ASP A 48 -5.27 -3.35 4.32
CA ASP A 48 -5.92 -3.12 5.62
C ASP A 48 -7.20 -2.29 5.47
N VAL A 49 -7.15 -1.22 4.66
CA VAL A 49 -8.31 -0.37 4.37
C VAL A 49 -9.37 -1.11 3.56
N ALA A 50 -8.97 -1.87 2.56
CA ALA A 50 -9.90 -2.68 1.77
C ALA A 50 -10.59 -3.75 2.64
N GLU A 51 -9.89 -4.39 3.57
CA GLU A 51 -10.48 -5.34 4.52
C GLU A 51 -11.49 -4.68 5.45
N ARG A 52 -11.20 -3.46 5.92
CA ARG A 52 -12.17 -2.66 6.70
C ARG A 52 -13.41 -2.32 5.88
N LEU A 53 -13.26 -1.99 4.58
CA LEU A 53 -14.39 -1.76 3.66
C LEU A 53 -15.23 -3.03 3.45
N VAL A 54 -14.60 -4.19 3.30
CA VAL A 54 -15.30 -5.48 3.19
C VAL A 54 -16.11 -5.76 4.46
N LYS A 55 -15.56 -5.51 5.65
CA LYS A 55 -16.29 -5.67 6.93
C LYS A 55 -17.50 -4.74 7.05
N LEU A 56 -17.50 -3.61 6.35
CA LEU A 56 -18.62 -2.66 6.28
C LEU A 56 -19.66 -3.03 5.21
N GLY A 57 -19.53 -4.18 4.53
CA GLY A 57 -20.49 -4.68 3.54
C GLY A 57 -20.13 -4.41 2.08
N LYS A 58 -18.89 -4.00 1.79
CA LYS A 58 -18.38 -3.84 0.41
C LYS A 58 -17.57 -5.07 -0.03
N ASP A 59 -18.25 -6.18 -0.29
CA ASP A 59 -17.61 -7.45 -0.68
C ASP A 59 -16.82 -7.40 -1.99
N LYS A 60 -17.10 -6.43 -2.87
CA LYS A 60 -16.38 -6.24 -4.14
C LYS A 60 -14.87 -6.01 -3.94
N GLN A 61 -14.50 -5.46 -2.79
CA GLN A 61 -13.12 -5.12 -2.43
C GLN A 61 -12.29 -6.37 -2.09
N ARG A 62 -12.92 -7.54 -1.83
CA ARG A 62 -12.19 -8.83 -1.70
C ARG A 62 -11.40 -9.19 -2.94
N VAL A 63 -11.95 -8.90 -4.12
CA VAL A 63 -11.26 -9.19 -5.39
C VAL A 63 -10.05 -8.27 -5.55
N GLU A 64 -10.20 -6.99 -5.21
CA GLU A 64 -9.11 -6.02 -5.22
C GLU A 64 -7.99 -6.40 -4.24
N ILE A 65 -8.34 -6.89 -3.04
CA ILE A 65 -7.37 -7.40 -2.06
C ILE A 65 -6.50 -8.51 -2.65
N ALA A 66 -7.09 -9.47 -3.35
CA ALA A 66 -6.33 -10.55 -3.98
C ALA A 66 -5.33 -10.02 -5.03
N HIS A 67 -5.73 -9.01 -5.80
CA HIS A 67 -4.82 -8.35 -6.76
C HIS A 67 -3.68 -7.63 -6.04
N PHE A 68 -3.96 -6.90 -4.96
CA PHE A 68 -2.92 -6.22 -4.16
C PHE A 68 -1.91 -7.19 -3.56
N TYR A 69 -2.36 -8.35 -3.07
CA TYR A 69 -1.44 -9.40 -2.58
C TYR A 69 -0.52 -9.95 -3.68
N CYS A 70 -1.03 -10.09 -4.91
CA CYS A 70 -0.23 -10.54 -6.05
C CYS A 70 0.86 -9.52 -6.41
N GLU A 71 0.49 -8.24 -6.52
CA GLU A 71 1.43 -7.13 -6.77
C GLU A 71 2.48 -7.02 -5.66
N LEU A 72 2.07 -7.11 -4.39
CA LEU A 72 2.98 -7.08 -3.25
C LEU A 72 4.01 -8.22 -3.31
N ALA A 73 3.56 -9.43 -3.64
CA ALA A 73 4.44 -10.57 -3.79
C ALA A 73 5.47 -10.32 -4.90
N LEU A 74 5.02 -9.86 -6.08
CA LEU A 74 5.89 -9.53 -7.21
C LEU A 74 6.94 -8.46 -6.84
N GLN A 75 6.53 -7.41 -6.13
CA GLN A 75 7.43 -6.36 -5.64
C GLN A 75 8.46 -6.90 -4.66
N ALA A 76 8.05 -7.79 -3.74
CA ALA A 76 8.96 -8.44 -2.80
C ALA A 76 9.96 -9.37 -3.52
N TYR A 77 9.52 -10.12 -4.55
CA TYR A 77 10.40 -10.94 -5.38
C TYR A 77 11.43 -10.10 -6.14
N GLY A 78 11.04 -8.96 -6.71
CA GLY A 78 11.94 -8.02 -7.38
C GLY A 78 12.99 -7.43 -6.44
N GLN A 79 12.57 -6.96 -5.26
CA GLN A 79 13.46 -6.42 -4.23
C GLN A 79 14.47 -7.45 -3.71
N ARG A 80 14.02 -8.71 -3.49
CA ARG A 80 14.89 -9.80 -3.04
C ARG A 80 15.98 -10.13 -4.07
N ARG A 81 15.67 -10.07 -5.37
CA ARG A 81 16.66 -10.25 -6.44
C ARG A 81 17.67 -9.12 -6.49
N SER A 82 17.25 -7.86 -6.37
CA SER A 82 18.16 -6.70 -6.37
C SER A 82 19.14 -6.71 -5.18
N ARG A 83 18.65 -7.01 -3.97
CA ARG A 83 19.53 -7.14 -2.78
C ARG A 83 20.52 -8.29 -2.93
N SER A 84 20.05 -9.45 -3.40
CA SER A 84 20.91 -10.62 -3.62
C SER A 84 22.00 -10.34 -4.66
N CYS A 85 21.70 -9.58 -5.72
CA CYS A 85 22.67 -9.19 -6.75
C CYS A 85 23.74 -8.23 -6.21
N HIS A 86 23.35 -7.23 -5.40
CA HIS A 86 24.29 -6.30 -4.77
C HIS A 86 25.22 -7.01 -3.77
N ASP A 87 24.69 -7.94 -2.97
CA ASP A 87 25.49 -8.77 -2.06
C ASP A 87 26.42 -9.76 -2.79
N LEU A 88 25.98 -10.34 -3.92
CA LEU A 88 26.81 -11.22 -4.74
C LEU A 88 27.93 -10.46 -5.47
N ALA A 89 27.69 -9.22 -5.91
CA ALA A 89 28.72 -8.36 -6.50
C ALA A 89 29.82 -8.02 -5.49
N LYS A 90 29.50 -7.90 -4.19
CA LYS A 90 30.49 -7.64 -3.13
C LYS A 90 31.32 -8.87 -2.76
N LYS A 91 30.76 -10.08 -2.91
CA LYS A 91 31.48 -11.35 -2.69
C LYS A 91 32.35 -11.77 -3.86
N ARG A 92 31.99 -11.40 -5.09
CA ARG A 92 32.86 -11.53 -6.26
C ARG A 92 33.70 -10.27 -6.39
N GLY A 93 34.61 -10.09 -5.44
CA GLY A 93 35.81 -9.29 -5.69
C GLY A 93 36.43 -9.78 -6.98
N CYS A 94 36.38 -8.90 -7.98
CA CYS A 94 37.16 -8.99 -9.21
C CYS A 94 38.62 -9.04 -8.78
N GLY A 95 39.11 -10.27 -8.57
CA GLY A 95 40.43 -10.59 -8.08
C GLY A 95 41.03 -11.65 -8.99
N ARG A 96 41.13 -11.32 -10.28
CA ARG A 96 42.32 -11.55 -11.11
C ARG A 96 42.18 -10.84 -12.45
#